data_AF-A0A497FJD8-F1
#
_entry.id   AF-A0A497FJD8-F1
#
_cell.length_a   1.000
_cell.length_b   1.000
_cell.length_c   1.000
_cell.angle_alpha   90.00
_cell.angle_beta   90.00
_cell.angle_gamma   90.00
#
_symmetry.space_group_name_H-M   'P 1'
#
loop_
_entity.id
_entity.type
_entity.pdbx_description
1 polymer ?
#
loop_
_entity_poly.entity_id
_entity_poly.type
_entity_poly.pdbx_seq_one_letter_code
_entity_poly.pdbx_strand_id
1 'polypeptide(L)' 'MFMLSSPRFKLLLVDNLTFRRAWGIFRKYSGVKLSFTNATSLALMEKYRIKYIASFDKHFDGIVQRIH' A
#
# COMPACT_ATOMS: atom_id res chain seq x y z
N MET A 1 -5.21 -19.77 -9.60
CA MET A 1 -5.26 -18.43 -10.23
C MET A 1 -6.72 -18.04 -10.53
N PHE A 2 -7.57 -17.89 -9.51
CA PHE A 2 -9.00 -17.56 -9.67
C PHE A 2 -9.34 -16.14 -9.17
N MET A 3 -8.59 -15.62 -8.19
CA MET A 3 -8.77 -14.26 -7.69
C MET A 3 -8.33 -13.19 -8.71
N LEU A 4 -7.23 -13.43 -9.43
CA LEU A 4 -6.68 -12.45 -10.38
C LEU A 4 -7.52 -12.28 -11.66
N SER A 5 -8.35 -13.27 -12.00
CA SER A 5 -9.25 -13.24 -13.16
C SER A 5 -10.66 -12.75 -12.83
N SER A 6 -10.97 -12.53 -11.55
CA SER A 6 -12.28 -12.08 -11.11
C SER A 6 -12.48 -10.59 -11.42
N PRO A 7 -13.62 -10.19 -12.03
CA PRO A 7 -13.91 -8.78 -12.32
C PRO A 7 -14.15 -7.95 -11.04
N ARG A 8 -14.26 -8.60 -9.87
CA ARG A 8 -14.44 -7.94 -8.57
C ARG A 8 -13.16 -7.34 -8.01
N PHE A 9 -12.00 -7.73 -8.54
CA PHE A 9 -10.71 -7.22 -8.11
C PHE A 9 -10.05 -6.39 -9.21
N LYS A 10 -9.48 -5.24 -8.83
CA LYS A 10 -8.64 -4.44 -9.70
C LYS A 10 -7.19 -4.58 -9.26
N LEU A 11 -6.36 -5.16 -10.13
CA LEU A 11 -4.92 -5.22 -9.90
C LEU A 11 -4.31 -3.85 -10.23
N LEU A 12 -3.64 -3.26 -9.24
CA LEU A 12 -2.92 -1.99 -9.42
C LEU A 12 -1.44 -2.28 -9.65
N LEU A 13 -0.93 -1.86 -10.81
CA LEU A 13 0.48 -2.01 -11.15
C LEU A 13 1.30 -0.84 -10.61
N VAL A 14 2.50 -1.15 -10.14
CA VAL A 14 3.46 -0.17 -9.63
C VAL A 14 4.31 0.30 -10.81
N ASP A 15 4.05 1.52 -11.28
CA ASP A 15 4.90 2.19 -12.26
C ASP A 15 6.11 2.85 -11.61
N ASN A 16 7.03 3.39 -12.43
CA ASN A 16 8.25 4.03 -11.95
C ASN A 16 8.01 5.23 -11.02
N LEU A 17 6.92 5.98 -11.21
CA LEU A 17 6.56 7.11 -10.34
C LEU A 17 6.08 6.61 -8.98
N THR A 18 5.23 5.59 -8.97
CA THR A 18 4.71 4.94 -7.78
C THR A 18 5.84 4.26 -7.00
N PHE A 19 6.77 3.60 -7.69
CA PHE A 19 7.94 2.97 -7.09
C PHE A 19 8.82 4.01 -6.38
N ARG A 20 9.15 5.13 -7.04
CA ARG A 20 9.92 6.22 -6.42
C ARG A 20 9.20 6.81 -5.21
N ARG A 21 7.87 6.93 -5.28
CA ARG A 21 7.07 7.39 -4.14
C ARG A 21 7.12 6.39 -2.99
N ALA A 22 6.96 5.11 -3.26
CA ALA A 22 7.09 4.02 -2.28
C ALA A 22 8.48 4.04 -1.62
N TRP A 23 9.54 4.27 -2.40
CA TRP A 23 10.90 4.42 -1.87
C TRP A 23 11.03 5.59 -0.90
N GLY A 24 10.44 6.74 -1.22
CA GLY A 24 10.39 7.89 -0.32
C GLY A 24 9.65 7.59 1.00
N ILE A 25 8.50 6.92 0.92
CA ILE A 25 7.73 6.47 2.10
C ILE A 25 8.55 5.48 2.93
N PHE A 26 9.14 4.46 2.29
CA PHE A 26 9.96 3.45 2.95
C PHE A 26 11.13 4.08 3.73
N ARG A 27 11.83 5.05 3.13
CA ARG A 27 12.90 5.79 3.81
C ARG A 27 12.39 6.64 4.97
N LYS A 28 11.22 7.27 4.85
CA LYS A 28 10.59 8.06 5.91
C LYS A 28 10.26 7.21 7.15
N TYR A 29 9.88 5.95 6.94
CA TYR A 29 9.45 5.03 8.01
C TYR A 29 10.50 3.97 8.37
N SER A 30 11.77 4.18 8.00
CA SER A 30 12.86 3.23 8.27
C SER A 30 13.04 2.95 9.77
N GLY A 31 12.77 3.93 10.64
CA GLY A 31 12.82 3.78 12.10
C GLY A 31 11.70 2.93 12.71
N VAL A 32 10.57 2.75 12.01
CA VAL A 32 9.40 1.99 12.50
C VAL A 32 9.20 0.65 11.79
N LYS A 33 10.23 0.16 11.08
CA LYS A 33 10.24 -1.15 10.38
C LYS A 33 9.09 -1.35 9.38
N LEU A 34 8.61 -0.28 8.74
CA LEU A 34 7.63 -0.43 7.66
C LEU A 34 8.27 -1.19 6.49
N SER A 35 7.65 -2.29 6.05
CA SER A 35 8.13 -3.04 4.89
C SER A 35 8.00 -2.22 3.59
N PHE A 36 8.85 -2.51 2.60
CA PHE A 36 8.73 -1.87 1.29
C PHE A 36 7.40 -2.18 0.60
N THR A 37 6.83 -3.36 0.83
CA THR A 37 5.49 -3.73 0.36
C THR A 37 4.42 -2.82 0.96
N ASN A 38 4.46 -2.56 2.27
CA ASN A 38 3.50 -1.65 2.91
C ASN A 38 3.67 -0.21 2.42
N ALA A 39 4.91 0.25 2.21
CA ALA A 39 5.18 1.56 1.61
C ALA A 39 4.64 1.67 0.18
N THR A 40 4.71 0.58 -0.60
CA THR A 40 4.14 0.49 -1.94
C THR A 40 2.62 0.54 -1.93
N SER A 41 1.98 -0.16 -0.98
CA SER A 41 0.52 -0.07 -0.76
C SER A 41 0.11 1.37 -0.46
N LEU A 42 0.83 2.08 0.42
CA LEU A 42 0.55 3.49 0.73
C LEU A 42 0.72 4.41 -0.49
N ALA A 43 1.77 4.21 -1.30
CA ALA A 43 1.97 4.98 -2.53
C ALA A 43 0.83 4.78 -3.54
N LEU A 44 0.34 3.54 -3.69
CA LEU A 44 -0.83 3.24 -4.53
C LEU A 44 -2.09 3.87 -3.95
N MET A 45 -2.30 3.81 -2.63
CA MET A 45 -3.44 4.43 -1.97
C MET A 45 -3.47 5.94 -2.20
N GLU A 46 -2.32 6.63 -2.09
CA GLU A 46 -2.21 8.06 -2.41
C GLU A 46 -2.58 8.34 -3.88
N LYS A 47 -2.00 7.58 -4.82
CA LYS A 47 -2.23 7.76 -6.27
C LYS A 47 -3.70 7.58 -6.66
N TYR A 48 -4.38 6.60 -6.07
CA TYR A 48 -5.76 6.24 -6.39
C TYR A 48 -6.80 6.81 -5.41
N ARG A 49 -6.37 7.65 -4.44
CA ARG A 49 -7.21 8.25 -3.40
C ARG A 49 -8.01 7.22 -2.58
N ILE A 50 -7.39 6.07 -2.31
CA ILE A 50 -7.97 5.02 -1.46
C ILE A 50 -7.68 5.39 0.00
N LYS A 51 -8.74 5.53 0.81
CA LYS A 51 -8.65 6.03 2.19
C LYS A 51 -8.46 4.94 3.24
N TYR A 52 -8.83 3.72 2.91
CA TYR A 52 -8.92 2.61 3.85
C TYR A 52 -8.14 1.41 3.36
N ILE A 53 -7.57 0.64 4.29
CA ILE A 53 -6.91 -0.62 3.98
C ILE A 53 -7.53 -1.77 4.77
N ALA A 54 -7.81 -2.89 4.08
CA ALA A 54 -8.13 -4.15 4.73
C ALA A 54 -6.83 -4.92 4.94
N SER A 55 -6.39 -5.03 6.19
CA SER A 55 -5.13 -5.68 6.54
C SER A 55 -5.13 -6.15 8.00
N PHE A 56 -4.54 -7.31 8.27
CA PHE A 56 -4.25 -7.78 9.62
C PHE A 56 -2.97 -7.18 10.21
N ASP A 57 -2.15 -6.54 9.36
CA ASP A 57 -0.86 -5.96 9.75
C ASP A 57 -1.02 -4.66 10.55
N LYS A 58 -0.53 -4.66 11.79
CA LYS A 58 -0.54 -3.51 12.71
C LYS A 58 0.43 -2.40 12.34
N HIS A 59 1.38 -2.63 11.42
CA HIS A 59 2.30 -1.58 10.98
C HIS A 59 1.61 -0.45 10.20
N PHE A 60 0.33 -0.58 9.84
CA PHE A 60 -0.48 0.50 9.26
C PHE A 60 -1.15 1.41 10.32
N ASP A 61 -1.15 1.00 11.58
CA ASP A 61 -1.80 1.74 12.66
C ASP A 61 -1.15 3.13 12.81
N GLY A 62 -1.97 4.18 12.83
CA GLY A 62 -1.50 5.57 12.86
C GLY A 62 -0.97 6.12 11.53
N ILE A 63 -0.93 5.31 10.46
CA ILE A 63 -0.54 5.76 9.11
C ILE A 63 -1.76 5.89 8.19
N VAL A 64 -2.66 4.90 8.23
CA VAL A 64 -3.88 4.89 7.41
C VAL A 64 -5.01 4.17 8.14
N GLN A 65 -6.25 4.51 7.85
CA GLN A 65 -7.39 3.88 8.51
C GLN A 65 -7.56 2.43 8.05
N ARG A 66 -7.53 1.49 8.99
CA ARG A 66 -7.78 0.07 8.73
C ARG A 66 -9.27 -0.26 8.86
N ILE A 67 -9.73 -1.18 8.01
CA ILE A 67 -11.03 -1.85 8.16
C ILE A 67 -10.77 -3.18 8.84
N HIS A 68 -11.58 -3.50 9.86
CA HIS A 68 -11.54 -4.75 10.63
C HIS A 68 -12.74 -5.63 10.28
#